data_AF-A0A9E4EEH2-F1
#
_entry.id   AF-A0A9E4EEH2-F1
#
_cell.length_a   1.000
_cell.length_b   1.000
_cell.length_c   1.000
_cell.angle_alpha   90.00
_cell.angle_beta   90.00
_cell.angle_gamma   90.00
#
_symmetry.space_group_name_H-M   'P 1'
#
loop_
_entity.id
_entity.type
_entity.pdbx_description
1 polymer ?
#
loop_
_entity_poly.entity_id
_entity_poly.type
_entity_poly.pdbx_seq_one_letter_code
_entity_poly.pdbx_strand_id
1 'polypeptide(L)'
;MARRVLAALSTRDTATLGALRLSEGEHNQMVWPELPASAPEVNYPVDFAWTNIGIRNRAALATLLYDFRDAEPELTGTECRGPTQSFESFVVHTNCWVEFRTDGGGPRAQQLYKDVLDWDGELKVFRYYEP
;
A
#
# COMPACT_ATOMS: atom_id res chain seq x y z
N MET A 1 -0.18 8.46 -6.98
CA MET A 1 0.09 7.92 -5.62
C MET A 1 1.58 7.87 -5.28
N ALA A 2 2.43 7.10 -5.98
CA ALA A 2 3.81 6.81 -5.56
C ALA A 2 4.71 8.03 -5.26
N ARG A 3 4.65 9.08 -6.09
CA ARG A 3 5.41 10.33 -5.84
C ARG A 3 5.07 10.94 -4.47
N ARG A 4 3.79 10.94 -4.10
CA ARG A 4 3.32 11.47 -2.80
C ARG A 4 3.76 10.58 -1.64
N VAL A 5 3.77 9.25 -1.83
CA VAL A 5 4.29 8.32 -0.82
C VAL A 5 5.79 8.56 -0.59
N LEU A 6 6.60 8.63 -1.66
CA LEU A 6 8.04 8.89 -1.54
C LEU A 6 8.35 10.21 -0.83
N ALA A 7 7.65 11.30 -1.22
CA ALA A 7 7.81 12.59 -0.56
C ALA A 7 7.42 12.54 0.93
N ALA A 8 6.30 11.89 1.26
CA ALA A 8 5.84 11.79 2.64
C ALA A 8 6.72 10.85 3.49
N LEU A 9 7.33 9.80 2.91
CA LEU A 9 8.32 8.97 3.58
C LEU A 9 9.58 9.78 3.93
N SER A 10 10.08 10.56 2.97
CA SER A 10 11.24 11.45 3.14
C SER A 10 11.07 12.44 4.30
N THR A 11 9.91 13.09 4.37
CA THR A 11 9.59 14.08 5.42
C THR A 11 8.93 13.47 6.66
N ARG A 12 8.80 12.14 6.71
CA ARG A 12 8.06 11.40 7.75
C ARG A 12 6.65 11.94 8.02
N ASP A 13 5.97 12.41 6.97
CA ASP A 13 4.58 12.90 7.03
C ASP A 13 3.60 11.72 7.10
N THR A 14 3.38 11.26 8.34
CA THR A 14 2.46 10.15 8.63
C THR A 14 1.00 10.49 8.36
N ALA A 15 0.63 11.77 8.35
CA ALA A 15 -0.73 12.19 8.03
C ALA A 15 -1.02 11.98 6.53
N THR A 16 -0.11 12.41 5.65
CA THR A 16 -0.22 12.16 4.22
C THR A 16 -0.17 10.66 3.90
N LEU A 17 0.73 9.90 4.56
CA LEU A 17 0.82 8.45 4.38
C LEU A 17 -0.47 7.73 4.82
N GLY A 18 -1.12 8.23 5.88
CA GLY A 18 -2.42 7.76 6.33
C GLY A 18 -3.53 8.06 5.33
N ALA A 19 -3.58 9.27 4.77
CA ALA A 19 -4.61 9.66 3.79
C ALA A 19 -4.49 8.94 2.43
N LEU A 20 -3.29 8.49 2.07
CA LEU A 20 -3.03 7.67 0.86
C LEU A 20 -3.35 6.19 1.05
N ARG A 21 -3.54 5.76 2.30
CA ARG A 21 -3.83 4.37 2.64
C ARG A 21 -5.33 4.12 2.61
N LEU A 22 -5.71 2.89 2.27
CA LEU A 22 -7.04 2.38 2.54
C LEU A 22 -7.34 2.50 4.05
N SER A 23 -8.46 3.11 4.38
CA SER A 23 -8.98 3.24 5.74
C SER A 23 -9.81 2.02 6.16
N GLU A 24 -10.11 1.91 7.45
CA GLU A 24 -10.98 0.86 7.98
C GLU A 24 -12.39 0.94 7.42
N GLY A 25 -12.94 2.16 7.32
CA GLY A 25 -14.26 2.39 6.77
C GLY A 25 -14.35 1.97 5.30
N GLU A 26 -13.39 2.41 4.48
CA GLU A 26 -13.31 2.00 3.07
C GLU A 26 -13.12 0.47 2.96
N HIS A 27 -12.26 -0.14 3.79
CA HIS A 27 -12.10 -1.59 3.81
C HIS A 27 -13.40 -2.32 4.15
N ASN A 28 -14.07 -1.96 5.24
CA ASN A 28 -15.24 -2.70 5.72
C ASN A 28 -16.46 -2.51 4.82
N GLN A 29 -16.61 -1.35 4.18
CA GLN A 29 -17.75 -1.03 3.34
C GLN A 29 -17.58 -1.48 1.89
N MET A 30 -16.36 -1.34 1.34
CA MET A 30 -16.12 -1.55 -0.09
C MET A 30 -15.37 -2.85 -0.37
N VAL A 31 -14.31 -3.14 0.39
CA VAL A 31 -13.42 -4.27 0.09
C VAL A 31 -13.96 -5.56 0.68
N TRP A 32 -14.28 -5.54 1.97
CA TRP A 32 -14.66 -6.71 2.74
C TRP A 32 -15.82 -7.52 2.11
N PRO A 33 -16.93 -6.92 1.65
CA PRO A 33 -18.05 -7.68 1.09
C PRO A 33 -17.70 -8.55 -0.11
N GLU A 34 -16.65 -8.20 -0.86
CA GLU A 34 -16.24 -8.92 -2.07
C GLU A 34 -15.08 -9.91 -1.83
N LEU A 35 -14.47 -9.90 -0.63
CA LEU A 35 -13.39 -10.84 -0.32
C LEU A 35 -13.94 -12.24 -0.04
N PRO A 36 -13.29 -13.32 -0.52
CA PRO A 36 -13.69 -14.69 -0.16
C PRO A 36 -13.73 -14.95 1.36
N ALA A 37 -12.91 -14.24 2.14
CA ALA A 37 -12.88 -14.36 3.59
C ALA A 37 -14.14 -13.82 4.29
N SER A 38 -14.94 -12.98 3.63
CA SER A 38 -16.20 -12.47 4.19
C SER A 38 -17.39 -13.39 3.97
N ALA A 39 -17.22 -14.45 3.17
CA ALA A 39 -18.28 -15.39 2.89
C ALA A 39 -18.79 -16.01 4.22
N PRO A 40 -20.12 -16.10 4.44
CA PRO A 40 -20.70 -16.53 5.71
C PRO A 40 -20.18 -17.89 6.21
N GLU A 41 -19.85 -18.81 5.31
CA GLU A 41 -19.29 -20.12 5.58
C GLU A 41 -17.87 -20.08 6.17
N VAL A 42 -17.11 -19.02 5.91
CA VAL A 42 -15.77 -18.81 6.51
C VAL A 42 -15.92 -18.25 7.92
N ASN A 43 -16.97 -17.47 8.18
CA ASN A 43 -17.27 -16.85 9.47
C ASN A 43 -16.07 -16.10 10.08
N TYR A 44 -15.27 -15.45 9.22
CA TYR A 44 -14.10 -14.68 9.66
C TYR A 44 -14.53 -13.26 10.07
N PRO A 45 -14.20 -12.78 11.27
CA PRO A 45 -14.63 -11.44 11.69
C PRO A 45 -13.90 -10.33 10.92
N VAL A 46 -14.65 -9.35 10.41
CA VAL A 46 -14.11 -8.18 9.70
C VAL A 46 -13.10 -7.40 10.53
N ASP A 47 -13.38 -7.19 11.82
CA ASP A 47 -12.50 -6.47 12.75
C ASP A 47 -11.16 -7.18 12.91
N PHE A 48 -11.16 -8.52 12.86
CA PHE A 48 -9.95 -9.31 12.94
C PHE A 48 -9.13 -9.24 11.64
N ALA A 49 -9.81 -9.24 10.48
CA ALA A 49 -9.17 -8.99 9.18
C ALA A 49 -8.46 -7.63 9.16
N TRP A 50 -9.17 -6.58 9.56
CA TRP A 50 -8.63 -5.24 9.60
C TRP A 50 -7.49 -5.10 10.61
N THR A 51 -7.63 -5.67 11.81
CA THR A 51 -6.57 -5.67 12.84
C THR A 51 -5.27 -6.28 12.30
N ASN A 52 -5.37 -7.41 11.60
CA ASN A 52 -4.21 -8.08 10.99
C ASN A 52 -3.55 -7.23 9.91
N ILE A 53 -4.34 -6.59 9.05
CA ILE A 53 -3.85 -5.63 8.03
C ILE A 53 -3.19 -4.42 8.71
N GLY A 54 -3.78 -3.92 9.80
CA GLY A 54 -3.29 -2.82 10.61
C GLY A 54 -1.89 -3.08 11.19
N ILE A 55 -1.72 -4.23 11.85
CA ILE A 55 -0.45 -4.62 12.48
C ILE A 55 0.68 -4.68 11.44
N ARG A 56 0.47 -5.41 10.35
CA ARG A 56 1.50 -5.59 9.30
C ARG A 56 1.88 -4.28 8.62
N ASN A 57 0.89 -3.45 8.32
CA ASN A 57 1.17 -2.13 7.75
C ASN A 57 1.95 -1.22 8.70
N ARG A 58 1.68 -1.25 10.02
CA ARG A 58 2.44 -0.45 10.98
C ARG A 58 3.90 -0.89 11.04
N ALA A 59 4.16 -2.20 11.04
CA ALA A 59 5.52 -2.74 11.03
C ALA A 59 6.26 -2.35 9.74
N ALA A 60 5.66 -2.60 8.58
CA ALA A 60 6.22 -2.23 7.29
C ALA A 60 6.49 -0.72 7.17
N LEU A 61 5.53 0.12 7.60
CA LEU A 61 5.67 1.58 7.53
C LEU A 61 6.80 2.10 8.42
N ALA A 62 7.00 1.51 9.61
CA ALA A 62 8.12 1.88 10.47
C ALA A 62 9.48 1.63 9.78
N THR A 63 9.62 0.48 9.11
CA THR A 63 10.81 0.16 8.30
C THR A 63 11.00 1.15 7.16
N LEU A 64 9.94 1.43 6.39
CA LEU A 64 10.01 2.38 5.27
C LEU A 64 10.36 3.81 5.73
N LEU A 65 9.77 4.28 6.82
CA LEU A 65 10.09 5.60 7.40
C LEU A 65 11.55 5.69 7.85
N TYR A 66 12.11 4.59 8.34
CA TYR A 66 13.52 4.53 8.68
C TYR A 66 14.39 4.52 7.42
N ASP A 67 14.09 3.70 6.41
CA ASP A 67 14.90 3.54 5.20
C ASP A 67 14.95 4.81 4.34
N PHE A 68 13.84 5.56 4.29
CA PHE A 68 13.72 6.79 3.50
C PHE A 68 14.02 8.06 4.31
N ARG A 69 14.47 7.94 5.57
CA ARG A 69 14.84 9.10 6.38
C ARG A 69 15.89 9.94 5.66
N ASP A 70 15.64 11.24 5.54
CA ASP A 70 16.56 12.21 4.95
C ASP A 70 16.97 11.88 3.50
N ALA A 71 16.25 10.97 2.84
CA ALA A 71 16.43 10.69 1.43
C ALA A 71 15.63 11.71 0.60
N GLU A 72 16.14 12.09 -0.57
CA GLU A 72 15.41 12.90 -1.53
C GLU A 72 15.10 12.07 -2.79
N PRO A 73 14.14 11.13 -2.71
CA PRO A 73 13.85 10.24 -3.83
C PRO A 73 13.06 10.97 -4.94
N GLU A 74 13.61 10.98 -6.14
CA GLU A 74 12.91 11.36 -7.36
C GLU A 74 12.27 10.13 -8.00
N LEU A 75 10.94 10.10 -8.09
CA LEU A 75 10.20 9.02 -8.76
C LEU A 75 10.54 8.95 -10.25
N THR A 76 10.99 7.80 -10.73
CA THR A 76 11.19 7.53 -12.16
C THR A 76 10.16 6.57 -12.75
N GLY A 77 9.56 5.70 -11.94
CA GLY A 77 8.62 4.70 -12.44
C GLY A 77 7.90 3.91 -11.35
N THR A 78 6.84 3.21 -11.75
CA THR A 78 6.13 2.25 -10.91
C THR A 78 5.72 1.06 -11.74
N GLU A 79 5.86 -0.14 -11.19
CA GLU A 79 5.51 -1.37 -11.89
C GLU A 79 4.94 -2.38 -10.90
N CYS A 80 3.78 -2.96 -11.20
CA CYS A 80 3.25 -4.10 -10.46
C CYS A 80 3.57 -5.38 -11.21
N ARG A 81 4.39 -6.24 -10.57
CA ARG A 81 4.94 -7.45 -11.18
C ARG A 81 4.17 -8.72 -10.78
N GLY A 82 3.19 -8.58 -9.89
CA GLY A 82 2.38 -9.68 -9.41
C GLY A 82 1.08 -9.83 -10.19
N PRO A 83 0.32 -10.90 -9.91
CA PRO A 83 -1.02 -11.03 -10.46
C PRO A 83 -1.90 -9.85 -10.05
N THR A 84 -2.77 -9.43 -10.97
CA THR A 84 -3.85 -8.51 -10.67
C THR A 84 -5.10 -9.32 -10.35
N GLN A 85 -5.77 -9.00 -9.25
CA GLN A 85 -7.04 -9.62 -8.86
C GLN A 85 -8.16 -8.62 -9.09
N SER A 86 -9.14 -8.99 -9.90
CA SER A 86 -10.30 -8.17 -10.19
C SER A 86 -11.49 -8.65 -9.36
N PHE A 87 -12.14 -7.71 -8.71
CA PHE A 87 -13.40 -7.88 -8.01
C PHE A 87 -14.50 -7.12 -8.76
N GLU A 88 -15.72 -7.13 -8.26
CA GLU A 88 -16.84 -6.45 -8.91
C GLU A 88 -16.65 -4.93 -8.91
N SER A 89 -16.23 -4.36 -7.78
CA SER A 89 -16.09 -2.90 -7.65
C SER A 89 -14.64 -2.36 -7.65
N PHE A 90 -13.63 -3.22 -7.53
CA PHE A 90 -12.24 -2.79 -7.45
C PHE A 90 -11.25 -3.80 -8.03
N VAL A 91 -10.01 -3.35 -8.21
CA VAL A 91 -8.88 -4.15 -8.64
C VAL A 91 -7.78 -4.08 -7.61
N VAL A 92 -7.13 -5.21 -7.33
CA VAL A 92 -5.94 -5.27 -6.47
C VAL A 92 -4.72 -5.62 -7.32
N HIS A 93 -3.77 -4.70 -7.38
CA HIS A 93 -2.46 -4.93 -7.97
C HIS A 93 -1.49 -5.41 -6.90
N THR A 94 -0.79 -6.51 -7.16
CA THR A 94 0.13 -7.10 -6.19
C THR A 94 1.59 -6.92 -6.63
N ASN A 95 2.51 -6.98 -5.66
CA ASN A 95 3.95 -6.90 -5.90
C ASN A 95 4.36 -5.64 -6.68
N CYS A 96 4.02 -4.47 -6.13
CA CYS A 96 4.25 -3.19 -6.78
C CYS A 96 5.55 -2.54 -6.32
N TRP A 97 6.41 -2.31 -7.30
CA TRP A 97 7.73 -1.71 -7.19
C TRP A 97 7.66 -0.24 -7.53
N VAL A 98 8.44 0.54 -6.80
CA VAL A 98 8.66 1.96 -7.06
C VAL A 98 10.12 2.13 -7.45
N GLU A 99 10.32 2.75 -8.60
CA GLU A 99 11.62 3.08 -9.16
C GLU A 99 11.90 4.56 -8.90
N PHE A 100 13.09 4.85 -8.38
CA PHE A 100 13.47 6.19 -8.01
C PHE A 100 14.98 6.40 -8.09
N ARG A 101 15.40 7.66 -8.07
CA ARG A 101 16.80 8.07 -7.90
C ARG A 101 16.93 8.86 -6.62
N THR A 102 18.09 8.80 -5.97
CA THR A 102 18.43 9.67 -4.83
C THR A 102 19.55 10.60 -5.25
N ASP A 103 19.74 11.72 -4.56
CA ASP A 103 20.86 12.61 -4.84
C ASP A 103 22.21 11.86 -4.76
N GLY A 104 23.07 12.10 -5.75
CA GLY A 104 24.35 11.38 -5.94
C GLY A 104 24.24 9.87 -6.22
N GLY A 105 23.04 9.30 -6.29
CA GLY A 105 22.79 7.86 -6.43
C GLY A 105 22.38 7.42 -7.84
N GLY A 106 22.67 6.15 -8.15
CA GLY A 106 22.14 5.48 -9.33
C GLY A 106 20.63 5.14 -9.19
N PRO A 107 19.99 4.66 -10.27
CA PRO A 107 18.62 4.16 -10.22
C PRO A 107 18.45 3.07 -9.14
N ARG A 108 17.36 3.16 -8.39
CA ARG A 108 16.94 2.17 -7.39
C ARG A 108 15.52 1.72 -7.69
N ALA A 109 15.21 0.49 -7.32
CA ALA A 109 13.86 -0.04 -7.31
C ALA A 109 13.63 -0.74 -5.98
N GLN A 110 12.52 -0.46 -5.32
CA GLN A 110 12.13 -1.10 -4.08
C GLN A 110 10.64 -1.44 -4.12
N GLN A 111 10.29 -2.63 -3.64
CA GLN A 111 8.90 -2.97 -3.40
C GLN A 111 8.42 -2.17 -2.19
N LEU A 112 7.57 -1.18 -2.43
CA LEU A 112 6.94 -0.40 -1.35
C LEU A 112 5.58 -0.98 -0.98
N TYR A 113 4.88 -1.58 -1.95
CA TYR A 113 3.52 -2.07 -1.76
C TYR A 113 3.47 -3.56 -1.99
N LYS A 114 2.95 -4.28 -0.99
CA LYS A 114 2.50 -5.65 -1.19
C LYS A 114 1.28 -5.62 -2.11
N ASP A 115 0.35 -4.69 -1.85
CA ASP A 115 -0.90 -4.55 -2.58
C ASP A 115 -1.33 -3.09 -2.68
N VAL A 116 -1.79 -2.72 -3.87
CA VAL A 116 -2.41 -1.44 -4.20
C VAL A 116 -3.84 -1.70 -4.63
N LEU A 117 -4.79 -0.98 -4.04
CA LEU A 117 -6.18 -0.98 -4.47
C LEU A 117 -6.36 0.08 -5.56
N ASP A 118 -6.97 -0.31 -6.67
CA ASP A 118 -7.52 0.59 -7.69
C ASP A 118 -9.04 0.53 -7.59
N TRP A 119 -9.65 1.65 -7.23
CA TRP A 119 -11.09 1.82 -7.13
C TRP A 119 -11.51 2.96 -8.06
N ASP A 120 -12.08 2.60 -9.22
CA ASP A 120 -12.51 3.54 -10.27
C ASP A 120 -11.40 4.53 -10.69
N GLY A 121 -10.15 4.05 -10.80
CA GLY A 121 -8.98 4.84 -11.15
C GLY A 121 -8.34 5.57 -9.96
N GLU A 122 -8.94 5.53 -8.77
CA GLU A 122 -8.32 6.03 -7.55
C GLU A 122 -7.44 4.96 -6.89
N LEU A 123 -6.13 5.22 -6.83
CA LEU A 123 -5.17 4.32 -6.22
C LEU A 123 -4.99 4.60 -4.72
N LYS A 124 -5.13 3.55 -3.90
CA LYS A 124 -4.85 3.56 -2.45
C LYS A 124 -3.81 2.50 -2.09
N VAL A 125 -2.99 2.80 -1.09
CA VAL A 125 -2.12 1.78 -0.48
C VAL A 125 -2.99 0.85 0.35
N PHE A 126 -3.10 -0.42 -0.07
CA PHE A 126 -3.82 -1.42 0.72
C PHE A 126 -2.88 -2.05 1.76
N ARG A 127 -1.71 -2.52 1.32
CA ARG A 127 -0.67 -3.07 2.19
C ARG A 127 0.71 -2.62 1.75
N TYR A 128 1.46 -2.01 2.67
CA TYR A 128 2.90 -1.83 2.52
C TYR A 128 3.61 -3.20 2.51
N TYR A 129 4.75 -3.26 1.82
CA TYR A 129 5.59 -4.45 1.80
C TYR A 129 6.42 -4.54 3.09
N GLU A 130 6.38 -5.72 3.72
CA GLU A 130 7.24 -6.11 4.83
C GLU A 130 8.24 -7.14 4.28
N PRO A 131 9.56 -6.84 4.30
CA PRO A 131 10.61 -7.71 3.78
C PRO A 131 10.67 -9.10 4.44
#